data_AF-A0A3N4JZA4-F1
#
_entry.id   AF-A0A3N4JZA4-F1
#
_cell.length_a   1.000
_cell.length_b   1.000
_cell.length_c   1.000
_cell.angle_alpha   90.00
_cell.angle_beta   90.00
_cell.angle_gamma   90.00
#
_symmetry.space_group_name_H-M   'P 1'
#
loop_
_entity.id
_entity.type
_entity.pdbx_description
1 polymer ?
#
loop_
_entity_poly.entity_id
_entity_poly.type
_entity_poly.pdbx_seq_one_letter_code
_entity_poly.pdbx_strand_id
1 'polypeptide(L)'
;LSEAEELAVYLYLKRLNSIRMLVRLSVVTSCTNAILKYNHEFGSPISSNNPPLTIGSTWTPCFLEQYSEFHIHKQKILDHDRKKVHNPKDLRS
;
A
#
# COMPACT_ATOMS: atom_id res chain seq x y z
N LEU A 1 9.43 14.21 3.33
CA LEU A 1 8.87 13.62 4.56
C LEU A 1 9.92 13.72 5.65
N SER A 2 9.50 13.93 6.89
CA SER A 2 10.37 13.69 8.04
C SER A 2 10.56 12.18 8.28
N GLU A 3 11.61 11.82 8.99
CA GLU A 3 11.90 10.42 9.35
C GLU A 3 10.75 9.79 10.17
N ALA A 4 10.12 10.56 11.06
CA ALA A 4 8.98 10.10 11.85
C ALA A 4 7.74 9.77 11.00
N GLU A 5 7.46 10.60 9.99
CA GLU A 5 6.35 10.36 9.06
C GLU A 5 6.61 9.14 8.18
N GLU A 6 7.84 9.00 7.71
CA GLU A 6 8.26 7.86 6.91
C GLU A 6 8.18 6.54 7.70
N LEU A 7 8.61 6.57 8.96
CA LEU A 7 8.46 5.45 9.90
C LEU A 7 6.99 5.11 10.16
N ALA A 8 6.11 6.11 10.31
CA ALA A 8 4.68 5.88 10.49
C ALA A 8 4.06 5.16 9.27
N VAL A 9 4.44 5.57 8.06
CA VAL A 9 4.03 4.89 6.82
C VAL A 9 4.55 3.45 6.79
N TYR A 10 5.83 3.24 7.09
CA TYR A 10 6.43 1.91 7.15
C TYR A 10 5.69 0.97 8.12
N LEU A 11 5.43 1.42 9.35
CA LEU A 11 4.73 0.64 10.37
C LEU A 11 3.29 0.31 9.95
N TYR A 12 2.61 1.26 9.29
CA TYR A 12 1.28 1.02 8.73
C TYR A 12 1.31 -0.07 7.64
N LEU A 13 2.26 0.00 6.71
CA LEU A 13 2.43 -1.03 5.68
C LEU A 13 2.77 -2.39 6.27
N LYS A 14 3.62 -2.43 7.28
CA LYS A 14 3.94 -3.65 8.03
C LYS A 14 2.70 -4.28 8.65
N ARG A 15 1.80 -3.48 9.19
CA ARG A 15 0.50 -3.95 9.72
C ARG A 15 -0.43 -4.47 8.62
N LEU A 16 -0.48 -3.81 7.46
CA LEU A 16 -1.27 -4.31 6.32
C LEU A 16 -0.72 -5.65 5.80
N ASN A 17 0.60 -5.79 5.74
CA ASN A 17 1.25 -7.02 5.34
C ASN A 17 0.97 -8.17 6.33
N SER A 18 0.94 -7.90 7.64
CA SER A 18 0.67 -8.94 8.65
C SER A 18 -0.75 -9.51 8.56
N ILE A 19 -1.72 -8.73 8.08
CA ILE A 19 -3.09 -9.18 7.79
C ILE A 19 -3.27 -9.67 6.35
N ARG A 20 -2.17 -9.90 5.61
CA ARG A 20 -2.13 -10.37 4.22
C ARG A 20 -2.92 -9.48 3.25
N MET A 21 -3.02 -8.19 3.55
CA MET A 21 -3.64 -7.24 2.62
C MET A 21 -2.64 -6.87 1.52
N LEU A 22 -3.10 -7.03 0.29
CA LEU A 22 -2.43 -6.56 -0.91
C LEU A 22 -2.46 -5.03 -0.94
N VAL A 23 -1.32 -4.40 -0.64
CA VAL A 23 -1.21 -2.95 -0.63
C VAL A 23 -1.02 -2.43 -2.06
N ARG A 24 -2.01 -1.72 -2.58
CA ARG A 24 -1.92 -1.02 -3.87
C ARG A 24 -1.18 0.30 -3.70
N LEU A 25 -0.49 0.75 -4.75
CA LEU A 25 0.19 2.07 -4.78
C LEU A 25 -0.73 3.21 -4.35
N SER A 26 -1.98 3.23 -4.83
CA SER A 26 -2.96 4.24 -4.46
C SER A 26 -3.27 4.28 -2.96
N VAL A 27 -3.31 3.11 -2.31
CA VAL A 27 -3.56 3.00 -0.86
C VAL A 27 -2.39 3.59 -0.09
N VAL A 28 -1.15 3.27 -0.47
CA VAL A 28 0.04 3.87 0.15
C VAL A 28 0.00 5.38 0.00
N THR A 29 -0.26 5.87 -1.21
CA THR A 29 -0.30 7.30 -1.49
C THR A 29 -1.34 8.03 -0.64
N SER A 30 -2.57 7.50 -0.60
CA SER A 30 -3.66 8.08 0.19
C SER A 30 -3.37 8.06 1.69
N CYS A 31 -2.80 6.97 2.21
CA CYS A 31 -2.48 6.84 3.62
C CYS A 31 -1.36 7.79 4.04
N THR A 32 -0.28 7.91 3.25
CA THR A 32 0.80 8.87 3.53
C THR A 32 0.28 10.30 3.54
N ASN A 33 -0.56 10.68 2.55
CA ASN A 33 -1.19 11.99 2.54
C ASN A 33 -2.12 12.22 3.75
N ALA A 34 -2.81 11.18 4.23
CA ALA A 34 -3.64 11.28 5.43
C ALA A 34 -2.81 11.50 6.70
N ILE A 35 -1.65 10.81 6.83
CA ILE A 35 -0.71 11.01 7.93
C ILE A 35 -0.15 12.44 7.91
N LEU A 36 0.26 12.94 6.74
CA LEU A 36 0.74 14.31 6.57
C LEU A 36 -0.31 15.35 6.93
N LYS A 37 -1.55 15.14 6.47
CA LYS A 37 -2.67 16.01 6.80
C LYS A 37 -2.96 16.03 8.30
N TYR A 38 -2.98 14.86 8.94
CA TYR A 38 -3.19 14.75 10.39
C TYR A 38 -2.09 15.48 11.17
N ASN A 39 -0.82 15.27 10.82
CA ASN A 39 0.28 15.95 11.49
C ASN A 39 0.26 17.47 11.26
N HIS A 40 -0.18 17.92 10.08
CA HIS A 40 -0.36 19.33 9.80
C HIS A 40 -1.47 19.97 10.65
N GLU A 41 -2.60 19.28 10.79
CA GLU A 41 -3.78 19.77 11.54
C GLU A 41 -3.58 19.73 13.07
N PHE A 42 -2.85 18.74 13.58
CA PHE A 42 -2.73 18.47 15.02
C PHE A 42 -1.32 18.68 15.60
N GLY A 43 -0.28 18.79 14.76
CA GLY A 43 1.12 18.80 15.18
C GLY A 43 1.74 20.19 15.39
N SER A 44 1.12 21.28 14.90
CA SER A 44 1.62 22.64 15.14
C SER A 44 0.51 23.69 15.12
N PRO A 45 0.32 24.49 16.20
CA PRO A 45 -0.64 25.58 16.23
C PRO A 45 -0.29 26.77 15.30
N ILE A 46 0.90 26.77 14.69
CA ILE A 46 1.56 28.00 14.22
C ILE A 46 1.37 28.26 12.71
N SER A 47 0.87 27.31 11.92
CA SER A 47 0.80 27.49 10.46
C SER A 47 -0.53 27.03 9.86
N SER A 48 -1.65 27.66 10.24
CA SER A 48 -2.95 27.42 9.59
C SER A 48 -3.04 27.95 8.16
N ASN A 49 -2.03 28.69 7.68
CA ASN A 49 -2.08 29.37 6.37
C ASN A 49 -1.41 28.59 5.24
N ASN A 50 -0.68 27.52 5.53
CA ASN A 50 -0.06 26.68 4.50
C ASN A 50 -0.89 25.42 4.28
N PRO A 51 -1.06 24.95 3.04
CA PRO A 51 -1.70 23.66 2.79
C PRO A 51 -0.80 22.52 3.32
N PRO A 52 -1.41 21.38 3.73
CA PRO A 52 -0.63 20.21 4.11
C PRO A 52 0.23 19.74 2.93
N LEU A 53 1.45 19.30 3.24
CA LEU A 53 2.31 18.68 2.24
C LEU A 53 1.60 17.44 1.67
N THR A 54 1.64 17.29 0.35
CA THR A 54 1.23 16.07 -0.34
C THR A 54 2.44 15.42 -0.98
N ILE A 55 2.54 14.10 -0.87
CA ILE A 55 3.58 13.35 -1.55
C ILE A 55 3.40 13.39 -3.07
N GLY A 56 4.51 13.54 -3.79
CA GLY A 56 4.53 13.50 -5.25
C GLY A 56 4.26 12.11 -5.80
N SER A 57 3.84 12.04 -7.06
CA SER A 57 3.54 10.79 -7.76
C SER A 57 4.71 9.80 -7.84
N THR A 58 5.94 10.31 -7.80
CA THR A 58 7.18 9.53 -7.82
C THR A 58 7.61 9.02 -6.45
N TRP A 59 7.10 9.60 -5.36
CA TRP A 59 7.55 9.24 -4.02
C TRP A 59 7.16 7.80 -3.66
N THR A 60 5.89 7.43 -3.88
CA THR A 60 5.38 6.10 -3.53
C THR A 60 6.14 4.94 -4.19
N PRO A 61 6.41 4.94 -5.52
CA PRO A 61 7.22 3.88 -6.12
C PRO A 61 8.64 3.85 -5.56
N CYS A 62 9.31 5.00 -5.43
CA CYS A 62 10.68 5.06 -4.86
C CYS A 62 10.73 4.59 -3.40
N PHE A 63 9.74 4.96 -2.59
CA PHE A 63 9.63 4.52 -1.20
C PHE A 63 9.47 3.00 -1.14
N LEU A 64 8.55 2.43 -1.93
CA LEU A 64 8.37 0.99 -1.93
C LEU A 64 9.62 0.25 -2.42
N GLU A 65 10.34 0.75 -3.42
CA GLU A 65 11.60 0.14 -3.91
C GLU A 65 12.64 -0.08 -2.80
N GLN A 66 12.63 0.74 -1.75
CA GLN A 66 13.52 0.59 -0.60
C GLN A 66 13.13 -0.57 0.33
N TYR A 67 11.88 -1.04 0.25
CA TYR A 67 11.30 -2.06 1.14
C TYR A 67 10.77 -3.26 0.32
N SER A 68 11.69 -4.14 -0.07
CA SER A 68 11.40 -5.33 -0.87
C SER A 68 10.34 -6.26 -0.25
N GLU A 69 10.15 -6.23 1.06
CA GLU A 69 9.13 -7.01 1.77
C GLU A 69 7.69 -6.67 1.36
N PHE A 70 7.45 -5.46 0.84
CA PHE A 70 6.13 -5.03 0.38
C PHE A 70 5.89 -5.34 -1.11
N HIS A 71 6.92 -5.70 -1.87
CA HIS A 71 6.82 -6.01 -3.31
C HIS A 71 6.26 -7.41 -3.60
N ILE A 72 6.32 -8.31 -2.62
CA ILE A 72 6.24 -9.77 -2.83
C ILE A 72 4.80 -10.33 -2.96
N HIS A 73 3.75 -9.50 -2.93
CA HIS A 73 2.37 -10.02 -3.06
C HIS A 73 1.81 -10.00 -4.48
N LYS A 74 2.60 -9.68 -5.52
CA LYS A 74 2.17 -9.92 -6.89
C LYS A 74 2.14 -11.43 -7.16
N GLN A 75 0.94 -11.97 -7.40
CA GLN A 75 0.62 -13.33 -7.86
C GLN A 75 0.75 -14.49 -6.86
N LYS A 76 -0.31 -14.69 -6.07
CA LYS A 76 -0.96 -16.02 -5.96
C LYS A 76 -2.48 -15.85 -5.83
N ILE A 77 -3.09 -15.19 -6.81
CA ILE A 77 -4.54 -15.28 -7.02
C ILE A 77 -4.69 -15.88 -8.42
N LEU A 78 -5.33 -17.07 -8.49
CA LEU A 78 -5.74 -17.82 -9.69
C LEU A 78 -4.80 -18.89 -10.32
N ASP A 79 -3.92 -19.55 -9.56
CA ASP A 79 -3.35 -20.85 -10.02
C ASP A 79 -4.02 -22.08 -9.39
N HIS A 80 -5.01 -21.89 -8.52
CA HIS A 80 -5.60 -23.01 -7.78
C HIS A 80 -6.77 -23.72 -8.48
N ASP A 81 -7.30 -23.21 -9.60
CA ASP A 81 -8.54 -23.75 -10.21
C ASP A 81 -8.49 -24.11 -11.70
N ARG A 82 -7.37 -23.90 -12.41
CA ARG A 82 -7.29 -24.33 -13.83
C ARG A 82 -7.06 -25.83 -14.03
N LYS A 83 -6.66 -26.57 -12.98
CA LYS A 83 -6.45 -28.03 -13.05
C LYS A 83 -7.68 -28.87 -12.68
N LYS A 84 -8.84 -28.27 -12.37
CA LYS A 84 -10.07 -29.02 -12.03
C LYS A 84 -11.21 -28.91 -13.05
N VAL A 85 -11.03 -28.16 -14.15
CA VAL A 85 -12.13 -27.90 -15.12
C VAL A 85 -12.19 -28.91 -16.28
N HIS A 86 -11.17 -29.75 -16.47
CA HIS A 86 -11.27 -30.84 -17.44
C HIS A 86 -11.60 -32.16 -16.76
N ASN A 87 -12.89 -32.39 -16.55
CA ASN A 87 -13.41 -33.73 -16.38
C ASN A 87 -13.61 -34.32 -17.79
N PRO A 88 -12.82 -35.30 -18.25
CA PRO A 88 -12.95 -35.87 -19.59
C PRO A 88 -14.26 -36.65 -19.82
N LYS A 89 -15.16 -36.69 -18.82
CA LYS A 89 -16.47 -37.34 -18.92
C LYS A 89 -17.54 -36.50 -19.62
N ASP A 90 -17.34 -35.20 -19.80
CA ASP A 90 -18.32 -34.32 -20.47
C ASP A 90 -18.30 -34.45 -22.01
N LEU A 91 -17.48 -35.35 -22.56
CA LEU A 91 -17.33 -35.58 -24.01
C LEU A 91 -18.07 -36.83 -24.53
N ARG A 92 -18.91 -37.49 -23.72
CA ARG A 92 -19.80 -38.55 -24.22
C ARG A 92 -21.17 -38.51 -23.55
N SER A 93 -22.15 -37.93 -24.25
CA SER A 93 -23.56 -38.35 -24.25
C SER A 93 -24.16 -38.02 -25.61
#